data_AF-A0A5N7ABE2-F1
#
_entry.id   AF-A0A5N7ABE2-F1
#
_cell.length_a   1.000
_cell.length_b   1.000
_cell.length_c   1.000
_cell.angle_alpha   90.00
_cell.angle_beta   90.00
_cell.angle_gamma   90.00
#
_symmetry.space_group_name_H-M   'P 1'
#
loop_
_entity.id
_entity.type
_entity.pdbx_description
1 polymer ?
#
loop_
_entity_poly.entity_id
_entity_poly.type
_entity_poly.pdbx_seq_one_letter_code
_entity_poly.pdbx_strand_id
1 'polypeptide(L)'
;MNESVGNSWMSNVGELGSSVQLCDTLCEDASVSMFVLGRMSQKDVHYTATSIHILLVVYKRFTTSTLALLVSLFPDIAQETLLDVLVSGGGSVEAAASTIATQIPPTKKRVVPGTPSVQTSLTSLVLQPDEGKESPIKRRPLTKKGKTLHLYSPGDVAAHTPCTIIHNFLPAEQANALLLELLEESKYFSRYKFQLFDRTVESPHSASVYVSTPEEYRQHTSEYTYGGTYRSNVRQITPHMQAVSAKVQRTVNDEVYHRIKTFYPGGEKLKYQSPKEWMPNAAFVNCYDGPAESVGYHSDELTYLGPRAIIGSLSLGVEREFRVRRIVPSNDDEETSQSEKDTPAPQPEPKQSRVASDVRADAQGQISIHLPHNSLLVMHAEMQEEWKHAIAPAQTVSPHPLSGNCRINITYRWYRDSLHPRNTPRCRCGMHAILRCAQRKRETRGRYMWMCYGGFAPGRKSCGFFQWAEFDDDGEPVWNKKQSEDNAPILRNFVVE
;
A
#
# COMPACT_ATOMS: atom_id res chain seq x y z
N MET A 1 -63.02 -6.35 49.45
CA MET A 1 -63.23 -7.56 50.26
C MET A 1 -61.92 -8.33 50.27
N ASN A 2 -61.37 -8.54 51.47
CA ASN A 2 -60.46 -9.59 51.97
C ASN A 2 -59.34 -10.13 51.03
N GLU A 3 -58.05 -10.12 51.41
CA GLU A 3 -57.39 -11.06 52.37
C GLU A 3 -57.46 -12.53 51.91
N SER A 4 -56.44 -13.40 52.02
CA SER A 4 -55.05 -13.28 52.52
C SER A 4 -54.23 -14.56 52.20
N VAL A 5 -52.88 -14.48 52.29
CA VAL A 5 -51.90 -15.42 52.92
C VAL A 5 -52.41 -16.82 53.35
N GLY A 6 -51.72 -17.97 53.24
CA GLY A 6 -50.32 -18.40 52.99
C GLY A 6 -50.26 -19.96 53.04
N ASN A 7 -49.24 -20.75 52.68
CA ASN A 7 -47.76 -20.81 52.89
C ASN A 7 -47.35 -22.01 53.80
N SER A 8 -46.21 -22.68 53.53
CA SER A 8 -45.59 -23.84 54.24
C SER A 8 -46.28 -25.22 54.02
N TRP A 9 -45.63 -26.40 53.97
CA TRP A 9 -44.39 -26.96 54.58
C TRP A 9 -43.58 -27.82 53.55
N MET A 10 -42.23 -27.73 53.45
CA MET A 10 -41.18 -28.53 54.15
C MET A 10 -41.35 -30.07 54.10
N SER A 11 -40.37 -30.95 53.88
CA SER A 11 -38.92 -30.91 53.56
C SER A 11 -38.37 -32.36 53.50
N ASN A 12 -37.18 -32.54 52.90
CA ASN A 12 -36.26 -33.71 52.93
C ASN A 12 -36.67 -34.94 52.07
N VAL A 13 -35.76 -35.83 51.57
CA VAL A 13 -34.29 -35.85 51.36
C VAL A 13 -33.96 -36.97 50.33
N GLY A 14 -32.85 -36.91 49.58
CA GLY A 14 -32.27 -38.08 48.89
C GLY A 14 -31.40 -37.79 47.64
N GLU A 15 -30.13 -38.17 47.70
CA GLU A 15 -29.08 -37.97 46.67
C GLU A 15 -29.30 -38.75 45.35
N LEU A 16 -28.84 -38.20 44.22
CA LEU A 16 -27.84 -38.80 43.30
C LEU A 16 -27.74 -38.06 41.95
N GLY A 17 -26.51 -37.92 41.42
CA GLY A 17 -26.25 -37.74 39.97
C GLY A 17 -25.84 -36.34 39.51
N SER A 18 -24.64 -36.23 38.94
CA SER A 18 -24.05 -34.99 38.40
C SER A 18 -24.49 -34.67 36.97
N SER A 19 -24.19 -33.42 36.55
CA SER A 19 -24.02 -32.94 35.15
C SER A 19 -25.22 -32.24 34.46
N VAL A 20 -25.51 -30.98 34.86
CA VAL A 20 -25.95 -29.93 33.91
C VAL A 20 -25.42 -28.55 34.35
N GLN A 21 -24.38 -28.03 33.69
CA GLN A 21 -24.15 -26.58 33.61
C GLN A 21 -23.18 -26.24 32.47
N LEU A 22 -23.34 -25.02 31.91
CA LEU A 22 -22.70 -24.48 30.70
C LEU A 22 -23.16 -25.08 29.35
N CYS A 23 -24.25 -24.53 28.80
CA CYS A 23 -24.32 -24.20 27.37
C CYS A 23 -25.44 -23.16 27.06
N ASP A 24 -25.32 -21.95 27.63
CA ASP A 24 -26.17 -20.80 27.30
C ASP A 24 -25.31 -19.64 26.75
N THR A 25 -24.78 -19.83 25.53
CA THR A 25 -24.37 -18.78 24.59
C THR A 25 -23.95 -19.48 23.30
N LEU A 26 -24.73 -19.32 22.23
CA LEU A 26 -24.34 -19.38 20.79
C LEU A 26 -25.62 -19.45 19.95
N CYS A 27 -26.30 -18.30 19.80
CA CYS A 27 -27.41 -18.16 18.85
C CYS A 27 -27.34 -16.79 18.17
N GLU A 28 -26.47 -16.69 17.16
CA GLU A 28 -26.53 -15.70 16.06
C GLU A 28 -25.40 -16.03 15.07
N ASP A 29 -25.71 -16.83 14.03
CA ASP A 29 -25.05 -16.82 12.70
C ASP A 29 -25.67 -17.86 11.73
N ALA A 30 -26.98 -17.74 11.48
CA ALA A 30 -27.70 -18.60 10.55
C ALA A 30 -27.76 -17.99 9.13
N SER A 31 -26.68 -18.15 8.34
CA SER A 31 -26.73 -17.79 6.91
C SER A 31 -25.93 -18.66 5.93
N VAL A 32 -25.20 -19.69 6.40
CA VAL A 32 -24.31 -20.52 5.55
C VAL A 32 -24.92 -21.91 5.21
N SER A 33 -26.21 -22.12 5.46
CA SER A 33 -26.87 -23.44 5.34
C SER A 33 -27.98 -23.52 4.26
N MET A 34 -27.87 -22.71 3.19
CA MET A 34 -28.92 -22.59 2.15
C MET A 34 -28.36 -22.66 0.71
N PHE A 35 -27.45 -23.60 0.42
CA PHE A 35 -27.00 -23.84 -0.97
C PHE A 35 -26.71 -25.31 -1.39
N VAL A 36 -26.88 -26.32 -0.53
CA VAL A 36 -26.50 -27.72 -0.87
C VAL A 36 -27.67 -28.72 -0.83
N LEU A 37 -28.81 -28.40 -0.22
CA LEU A 37 -29.94 -29.36 -0.08
C LEU A 37 -31.12 -29.04 -1.01
N GLY A 38 -30.85 -29.07 -2.32
CA GLY A 38 -31.88 -29.07 -3.35
C GLY A 38 -32.37 -30.50 -3.67
N ARG A 39 -33.59 -30.84 -3.22
CA ARG A 39 -34.38 -32.05 -3.58
C ARG A 39 -33.88 -33.42 -3.07
N MET A 40 -34.28 -33.79 -1.85
CA MET A 40 -34.57 -35.20 -1.49
C MET A 40 -35.85 -35.29 -0.66
N SER A 41 -36.59 -36.40 -0.80
CA SER A 41 -37.95 -36.57 -0.28
C SER A 41 -37.99 -37.02 1.19
N GLN A 42 -39.08 -36.69 1.89
CA GLN A 42 -39.39 -37.22 3.23
C GLN A 42 -39.64 -38.74 3.17
N LYS A 43 -38.62 -39.57 3.44
CA LYS A 43 -38.82 -40.95 3.94
C LYS A 43 -37.63 -41.64 4.62
N ASP A 44 -36.38 -41.18 4.45
CA ASP A 44 -35.19 -41.81 5.07
C ASP A 44 -34.65 -41.08 6.31
N VAL A 45 -35.54 -40.52 7.13
CA VAL A 45 -35.18 -39.88 8.41
C VAL A 45 -35.21 -40.91 9.53
N HIS A 46 -34.21 -41.81 9.57
CA HIS A 46 -33.84 -42.49 10.83
C HIS A 46 -32.41 -43.08 10.91
N TYR A 47 -31.55 -42.90 9.91
CA TYR A 47 -30.17 -43.44 9.92
C TYR A 47 -29.08 -42.43 9.47
N THR A 48 -29.28 -41.14 9.77
CA THR A 48 -28.39 -40.06 9.29
C THR A 48 -27.78 -39.16 10.37
N ALA A 49 -28.33 -39.07 11.59
CA ALA A 49 -27.78 -38.20 12.63
C ALA A 49 -26.37 -38.63 13.08
N THR A 50 -26.18 -39.91 13.42
CA THR A 50 -24.88 -40.43 13.88
C THR A 50 -23.82 -40.41 12.77
N SER A 51 -24.21 -40.78 11.55
CA SER A 51 -23.32 -40.81 10.38
C SER A 51 -22.86 -39.40 9.99
N ILE A 52 -23.75 -38.40 9.98
CA ILE A 52 -23.40 -37.00 9.69
C ILE A 52 -22.54 -36.42 10.81
N HIS A 53 -22.78 -36.77 12.08
CA HIS A 53 -21.95 -36.28 13.16
C HIS A 53 -20.53 -36.88 13.13
N ILE A 54 -20.39 -38.17 12.77
CA ILE A 54 -19.09 -38.80 12.54
C ILE A 54 -18.38 -38.17 11.34
N LEU A 55 -19.08 -37.96 10.20
CA LEU A 55 -18.50 -37.26 9.05
C LEU A 55 -18.02 -35.85 9.41
N LEU A 56 -18.82 -35.05 10.13
CA LEU A 56 -18.41 -33.70 10.55
C LEU A 56 -17.27 -33.70 11.58
N VAL A 57 -17.20 -34.69 12.47
CA VAL A 57 -16.09 -34.81 13.44
C VAL A 57 -14.79 -35.26 12.75
N VAL A 58 -14.87 -36.16 11.76
CA VAL A 58 -13.70 -36.55 10.94
C VAL A 58 -13.22 -35.38 10.07
N TYR A 59 -14.14 -34.67 9.39
CA TYR A 59 -13.82 -33.53 8.54
C TYR A 59 -13.22 -32.35 9.33
N LYS A 60 -13.53 -32.22 10.63
CA LYS A 60 -13.07 -31.15 11.51
C LYS A 60 -11.82 -31.50 12.34
N ARG A 61 -11.19 -32.68 12.16
CA ARG A 61 -10.00 -33.07 12.95
C ARG A 61 -8.72 -33.46 12.18
N PHE A 62 -8.75 -33.83 10.89
CA PHE A 62 -7.56 -34.41 10.23
C PHE A 62 -7.38 -34.12 8.71
N THR A 63 -7.61 -32.88 8.24
CA THR A 63 -7.51 -32.57 6.80
C THR A 63 -6.63 -31.38 6.39
N THR A 64 -6.28 -30.44 7.28
CA THR A 64 -5.41 -29.31 6.89
C THR A 64 -3.92 -29.67 6.96
N SER A 65 -3.43 -30.14 8.11
CA SER A 65 -2.01 -30.44 8.33
C SER A 65 -1.51 -31.66 7.52
N THR A 66 -2.36 -32.69 7.39
CA THR A 66 -2.06 -33.94 6.66
C THR A 66 -2.05 -33.73 5.15
N LEU A 67 -3.01 -32.97 4.61
CA LEU A 67 -3.01 -32.58 3.21
C LEU A 67 -1.85 -31.65 2.86
N ALA A 68 -1.52 -30.69 3.74
CA ALA A 68 -0.34 -29.84 3.57
C ALA A 68 0.97 -30.66 3.53
N LEU A 69 1.08 -31.71 4.34
CA LEU A 69 2.20 -32.66 4.26
C LEU A 69 2.24 -33.39 2.91
N LEU A 70 1.11 -33.91 2.42
CA LEU A 70 1.05 -34.59 1.12
C LEU A 70 1.36 -33.66 -0.05
N VAL A 71 0.85 -32.42 -0.04
CA VAL A 71 1.19 -31.39 -1.03
C VAL A 71 2.69 -31.06 -1.00
N SER A 72 3.32 -31.07 0.19
CA SER A 72 4.78 -30.90 0.31
C SER A 72 5.58 -32.13 -0.15
N LEU A 73 5.01 -33.33 -0.11
CA LEU A 73 5.67 -34.58 -0.54
C LEU A 73 5.48 -34.84 -2.05
N PHE A 74 4.38 -34.39 -2.63
CA PHE A 74 4.00 -34.60 -4.03
C PHE A 74 3.49 -33.31 -4.68
N PRO A 75 4.34 -32.27 -4.83
CA PRO A 75 3.92 -30.95 -5.30
C PRO A 75 3.40 -30.92 -6.75
N ASP A 76 3.74 -31.94 -7.54
CA ASP A 76 3.33 -32.07 -8.95
C ASP A 76 1.93 -32.71 -9.13
N ILE A 77 1.27 -33.13 -8.03
CA ILE A 77 -0.06 -33.75 -8.06
C ILE A 77 -1.12 -32.74 -7.63
N ALA A 78 -2.23 -32.69 -8.37
CA ALA A 78 -3.34 -31.79 -8.05
C ALA A 78 -3.91 -32.06 -6.64
N GLN A 79 -4.17 -30.99 -5.90
CA GLN A 79 -4.63 -31.05 -4.50
C GLN A 79 -5.93 -31.86 -4.33
N GLU A 80 -6.82 -31.83 -5.32
CA GLU A 80 -8.07 -32.61 -5.35
C GLU A 80 -7.79 -34.12 -5.35
N THR A 81 -6.85 -34.58 -6.18
CA THR A 81 -6.41 -35.99 -6.22
C THR A 81 -5.71 -36.41 -4.93
N LEU A 82 -4.91 -35.53 -4.33
CA LEU A 82 -4.27 -35.80 -3.03
C LEU A 82 -5.30 -35.92 -1.90
N LEU A 83 -6.39 -35.14 -1.95
CA LEU A 83 -7.49 -35.22 -1.00
C LEU A 83 -8.24 -36.57 -1.12
N ASP A 84 -8.58 -36.98 -2.34
CA ASP A 84 -9.27 -38.26 -2.60
C ASP A 84 -8.44 -39.47 -2.14
N VAL A 85 -7.12 -39.45 -2.36
CA VAL A 85 -6.22 -40.52 -1.90
C VAL A 85 -6.06 -40.50 -0.37
N LEU A 86 -5.99 -39.31 0.26
CA LEU A 86 -5.93 -39.19 1.72
C LEU A 86 -7.23 -39.67 2.40
N VAL A 87 -8.39 -39.37 1.83
CA VAL A 87 -9.70 -39.88 2.29
C VAL A 87 -9.77 -41.39 2.10
N SER A 88 -9.33 -41.91 0.94
CA SER A 88 -9.26 -43.35 0.67
C SER A 88 -8.29 -44.09 1.61
N GLY A 89 -7.22 -43.42 2.04
CA GLY A 89 -6.24 -43.90 3.04
C GLY A 89 -6.66 -43.69 4.49
N GLY A 90 -7.93 -43.33 4.77
CA GLY A 90 -8.45 -43.15 6.13
C GLY A 90 -7.83 -41.99 6.92
N GLY A 91 -7.20 -41.02 6.23
CA GLY A 91 -6.51 -39.88 6.86
C GLY A 91 -5.04 -40.12 7.23
N SER A 92 -4.46 -41.30 6.97
CA SER A 92 -3.01 -41.55 7.13
C SER A 92 -2.23 -41.01 5.94
N VAL A 93 -1.22 -40.18 6.24
CA VAL A 93 -0.27 -39.65 5.24
C VAL A 93 0.60 -40.77 4.69
N GLU A 94 0.98 -41.73 5.52
CA GLU A 94 1.84 -42.87 5.19
C GLU A 94 1.15 -43.82 4.21
N ALA A 95 -0.14 -44.12 4.44
CA ALA A 95 -0.96 -44.92 3.54
C ALA A 95 -1.16 -44.21 2.19
N ALA A 96 -1.54 -42.92 2.22
CA ALA A 96 -1.73 -42.12 1.02
C ALA A 96 -0.44 -41.99 0.19
N ALA A 97 0.69 -41.70 0.83
CA ALA A 97 2.00 -41.60 0.18
C ALA A 97 2.46 -42.94 -0.43
N SER A 98 2.16 -44.06 0.22
CA SER A 98 2.47 -45.40 -0.31
C SER A 98 1.67 -45.73 -1.57
N THR A 99 0.38 -45.34 -1.61
CA THR A 99 -0.49 -45.48 -2.78
C THR A 99 -0.02 -44.61 -3.95
N ILE A 100 0.40 -43.37 -3.68
CA ILE A 100 0.96 -42.48 -4.70
C ILE A 100 2.30 -43.01 -5.24
N ALA A 101 3.19 -43.45 -4.34
CA ALA A 101 4.52 -43.96 -4.70
C ALA A 101 4.49 -45.30 -5.47
N THR A 102 3.41 -46.08 -5.38
CA THR A 102 3.22 -47.30 -6.20
C THR A 102 2.65 -47.02 -7.60
N GLN A 103 2.15 -45.81 -7.86
CA GLN A 103 1.57 -45.41 -9.16
C GLN A 103 2.52 -44.59 -10.05
N ILE A 104 3.71 -44.19 -9.55
CA ILE A 104 4.65 -43.32 -10.28
C ILE A 104 6.08 -43.93 -10.25
N PRO A 105 6.76 -44.13 -11.40
CA PRO A 105 8.11 -44.68 -11.43
C PRO A 105 9.18 -43.68 -10.94
N PRO A 106 10.30 -44.15 -10.35
CA PRO A 106 11.19 -43.30 -9.56
C PRO A 106 12.20 -42.50 -10.39
N THR A 107 12.31 -41.20 -10.12
CA THR A 107 13.50 -40.39 -10.45
C THR A 107 14.17 -39.83 -9.19
N LYS A 108 15.43 -39.42 -9.31
CA LYS A 108 16.45 -39.57 -8.25
C LYS A 108 16.38 -38.48 -7.16
N LYS A 109 16.55 -38.90 -5.90
CA LYS A 109 16.73 -38.03 -4.71
C LYS A 109 17.93 -37.09 -4.86
N ARG A 110 17.80 -35.85 -4.38
CA ARG A 110 18.93 -34.97 -4.01
C ARG A 110 18.77 -34.50 -2.56
N VAL A 111 19.84 -34.61 -1.77
CA VAL A 111 19.87 -34.27 -0.34
C VAL A 111 20.08 -32.77 -0.14
N VAL A 112 19.48 -32.22 0.93
CA VAL A 112 19.56 -30.80 1.33
C VAL A 112 20.06 -30.71 2.79
N PRO A 113 21.05 -29.85 3.09
CA PRO A 113 21.23 -29.24 4.40
C PRO A 113 20.54 -27.87 4.43
N GLY A 114 19.87 -27.55 5.54
CA GLY A 114 18.88 -26.46 5.57
C GLY A 114 19.39 -25.04 5.85
N THR A 115 18.65 -24.08 5.30
CA THR A 115 18.55 -22.65 5.70
C THR A 115 17.20 -22.12 5.20
N PRO A 116 16.65 -21.00 5.73
CA PRO A 116 15.26 -20.60 5.47
C PRO A 116 15.04 -20.20 4.01
N SER A 117 13.81 -20.43 3.54
CA SER A 117 13.41 -20.35 2.14
C SER A 117 13.62 -18.97 1.50
N VAL A 118 14.61 -18.88 0.61
CA VAL A 118 14.68 -17.83 -0.41
C VAL A 118 13.59 -18.12 -1.44
N GLN A 119 12.53 -17.30 -1.47
CA GLN A 119 11.41 -17.47 -2.39
C GLN A 119 11.74 -16.91 -3.78
N THR A 120 11.30 -17.60 -4.82
CA THR A 120 11.70 -17.42 -6.23
C THR A 120 11.29 -16.07 -6.83
N SER A 121 12.21 -15.46 -7.58
CA SER A 121 11.97 -14.25 -8.38
C SER A 121 11.12 -14.54 -9.63
N LEU A 122 10.43 -13.53 -10.17
CA LEU A 122 9.58 -13.68 -11.37
C LEU A 122 10.37 -14.14 -12.62
N THR A 123 11.70 -14.02 -12.60
CA THR A 123 12.61 -14.57 -13.60
C THR A 123 12.45 -16.08 -13.84
N SER A 124 11.93 -16.86 -12.88
CA SER A 124 11.67 -18.29 -13.09
C SER A 124 10.37 -18.59 -13.88
N LEU A 125 9.50 -17.60 -14.07
CA LEU A 125 8.24 -17.72 -14.82
C LEU A 125 8.34 -17.16 -16.24
N VAL A 126 9.42 -16.43 -16.55
CA VAL A 126 9.67 -15.81 -17.86
C VAL A 126 11.13 -16.01 -18.21
N LEU A 127 11.46 -17.16 -18.80
CA LEU A 127 12.47 -17.38 -19.86
C LEU A 127 12.69 -18.89 -20.10
N GLN A 128 12.10 -19.41 -21.18
CA GLN A 128 12.86 -20.27 -22.08
C GLN A 128 13.20 -19.41 -23.30
N PRO A 129 14.48 -19.22 -23.65
CA PRO A 129 14.85 -18.57 -24.90
C PRO A 129 14.70 -19.57 -26.04
N ASP A 130 13.75 -19.32 -26.93
CA ASP A 130 13.72 -19.95 -28.25
C ASP A 130 14.70 -19.17 -29.14
N GLU A 131 15.76 -19.82 -29.63
CA GLU A 131 16.82 -19.14 -30.35
C GLU A 131 16.35 -18.69 -31.74
N GLY A 132 16.56 -17.41 -32.06
CA GLY A 132 16.52 -16.92 -33.44
C GLY A 132 15.15 -16.50 -33.98
N LYS A 133 14.60 -15.39 -33.46
CA LYS A 133 13.79 -14.44 -34.25
C LYS A 133 13.70 -13.08 -33.58
N GLU A 134 14.34 -12.09 -34.19
CA GLU A 134 14.14 -10.69 -33.80
C GLU A 134 12.72 -10.27 -34.15
N SER A 135 11.96 -9.86 -33.13
CA SER A 135 10.66 -9.21 -33.26
C SER A 135 10.44 -8.36 -31.99
N PRO A 136 9.97 -7.12 -32.10
CA PRO A 136 9.84 -6.24 -30.95
C PRO A 136 8.76 -6.77 -30.01
N ILE A 137 9.18 -7.41 -28.91
CA ILE A 137 8.29 -7.99 -27.91
C ILE A 137 7.47 -6.87 -27.26
N LYS A 138 6.21 -6.73 -27.69
CA LYS A 138 5.20 -5.95 -26.98
C LYS A 138 4.99 -6.59 -25.61
N ARG A 139 5.71 -6.10 -24.59
CA ARG A 139 5.60 -6.55 -23.20
C ARG A 139 4.11 -6.48 -22.78
N ARG A 140 3.50 -7.64 -22.55
CA ARG A 140 2.11 -7.73 -22.07
C ARG A 140 2.02 -7.07 -20.68
N PRO A 141 0.90 -6.42 -20.31
CA PRO A 141 0.71 -5.94 -18.96
C PRO A 141 0.85 -7.09 -17.95
N LEU A 142 1.76 -6.94 -16.97
CA LEU A 142 1.90 -7.91 -15.87
C LEU A 142 0.69 -7.83 -14.92
N THR A 143 0.11 -6.64 -14.80
CA THR A 143 -1.06 -6.36 -13.97
C THR A 143 -2.36 -6.71 -14.69
N LYS A 144 -3.37 -7.17 -13.93
CA LYS A 144 -4.71 -7.44 -14.43
C LYS A 144 -5.78 -6.78 -13.54
N LYS A 145 -6.88 -6.34 -14.13
CA LYS A 145 -8.03 -5.76 -13.41
C LYS A 145 -8.50 -6.70 -12.31
N GLY A 146 -8.62 -6.17 -11.09
CA GLY A 146 -9.10 -6.92 -9.93
C GLY A 146 -8.10 -7.92 -9.31
N LYS A 147 -6.87 -8.05 -9.83
CA LYS A 147 -5.80 -8.83 -9.19
C LYS A 147 -4.61 -7.93 -8.84
N THR A 148 -4.24 -7.93 -7.57
CA THR A 148 -3.00 -7.27 -7.10
C THR A 148 -1.81 -8.16 -7.44
N LEU A 149 -0.81 -7.60 -8.11
CA LEU A 149 0.48 -8.24 -8.35
C LEU A 149 1.40 -7.94 -7.17
N HIS A 150 1.78 -8.95 -6.39
CA HIS A 150 2.73 -8.78 -5.29
C HIS A 150 4.16 -8.95 -5.81
N LEU A 151 5.03 -7.98 -5.52
CA LEU A 151 6.46 -8.01 -5.85
C LEU A 151 7.27 -8.10 -4.56
N TYR A 152 8.12 -9.12 -4.49
CA TYR A 152 8.93 -9.44 -3.31
C TYR A 152 10.42 -9.21 -3.52
N SER A 153 10.92 -9.34 -4.77
CA SER A 153 12.35 -9.14 -5.06
C SER A 153 12.65 -7.67 -5.41
N PRO A 154 13.77 -7.10 -4.94
CA PRO A 154 14.20 -5.75 -5.33
C PRO A 154 14.31 -5.54 -6.84
N GLY A 155 14.78 -6.56 -7.57
CA GLY A 155 14.92 -6.53 -9.03
C GLY A 155 13.57 -6.42 -9.75
N ASP A 156 12.57 -7.20 -9.34
CA ASP A 156 11.23 -7.14 -9.92
C ASP A 156 10.54 -5.79 -9.61
N VAL A 157 10.74 -5.26 -8.40
CA VAL A 157 10.25 -3.93 -8.01
C VAL A 157 10.84 -2.84 -8.91
N ALA A 158 12.17 -2.82 -9.08
CA ALA A 158 12.84 -1.85 -9.96
C ALA A 158 12.45 -2.00 -11.44
N ALA A 159 12.24 -3.23 -11.92
CA ALA A 159 11.89 -3.53 -13.31
C ALA A 159 10.44 -3.17 -13.68
N HIS A 160 9.51 -3.20 -12.72
CA HIS A 160 8.08 -3.04 -12.98
C HIS A 160 7.45 -1.78 -12.37
N THR A 161 8.20 -1.03 -11.56
CA THR A 161 7.73 0.19 -10.89
C THR A 161 8.79 1.30 -10.96
N PRO A 162 8.44 2.56 -10.66
CA PRO A 162 9.40 3.66 -10.51
C PRO A 162 10.01 3.70 -9.10
N CYS A 163 10.26 2.53 -8.50
CA CYS A 163 10.79 2.41 -7.14
C CYS A 163 12.00 1.47 -7.09
N THR A 164 13.01 1.77 -6.28
CA THR A 164 13.96 0.76 -5.77
C THR A 164 13.60 0.45 -4.31
N ILE A 165 13.68 -0.82 -3.89
CA ILE A 165 13.60 -1.21 -2.48
C ILE A 165 14.92 -1.85 -2.01
N ILE A 166 15.37 -1.47 -0.82
CA ILE A 166 16.57 -1.97 -0.16
C ILE A 166 16.16 -2.49 1.22
N HIS A 167 16.25 -3.80 1.43
CA HIS A 167 15.94 -4.45 2.70
C HIS A 167 17.15 -4.43 3.65
N ASN A 168 16.89 -4.48 4.97
CA ASN A 168 17.91 -4.44 6.02
C ASN A 168 18.86 -3.23 5.87
N PHE A 169 18.30 -2.06 5.55
CA PHE A 169 19.04 -0.89 5.10
C PHE A 169 20.03 -0.35 6.16
N LEU A 170 19.62 -0.27 7.42
CA LEU A 170 20.46 0.13 8.55
C LEU A 170 21.02 -1.11 9.30
N PRO A 171 22.12 -0.97 10.06
CA PRO A 171 22.45 -1.94 11.11
C PRO A 171 21.25 -2.13 12.07
N ALA A 172 20.99 -3.36 12.51
CA ALA A 172 19.79 -3.71 13.28
C ALA A 172 19.65 -2.88 14.57
N GLU A 173 20.75 -2.63 15.29
CA GLU A 173 20.77 -1.79 16.48
C GLU A 173 20.35 -0.34 16.18
N GLN A 174 20.82 0.23 15.07
CA GLN A 174 20.48 1.59 14.64
C GLN A 174 19.02 1.68 14.18
N ALA A 175 18.51 0.66 13.47
CA ALA A 175 17.10 0.58 13.09
C ALA A 175 16.17 0.48 14.32
N ASN A 176 16.55 -0.32 15.31
CA ASN A 176 15.80 -0.51 16.55
C ASN A 176 15.81 0.75 17.42
N ALA A 177 16.96 1.42 17.57
CA ALA A 177 17.06 2.67 18.32
C ALA A 177 16.19 3.77 17.70
N LEU A 178 16.27 3.95 16.37
CA LEU A 178 15.44 4.89 15.62
C LEU A 178 13.93 4.56 15.71
N LEU A 179 13.57 3.27 15.69
CA LEU A 179 12.18 2.84 15.88
C LEU A 179 11.68 3.19 17.28
N LEU A 180 12.45 2.90 18.33
CA LEU A 180 12.06 3.20 19.72
C LEU A 180 11.92 4.71 19.97
N GLU A 181 12.86 5.51 19.46
CA GLU A 181 12.79 6.98 19.50
C GLU A 181 11.50 7.49 18.84
N LEU A 182 11.22 7.03 17.62
CA LEU A 182 10.05 7.50 16.87
C LEU A 182 8.71 6.94 17.37
N LEU A 183 8.69 5.81 18.07
CA LEU A 183 7.52 5.34 18.81
C LEU A 183 7.19 6.28 19.97
N GLU A 184 8.20 6.74 20.72
CA GLU A 184 8.01 7.73 21.79
C GLU A 184 7.48 9.06 21.22
N GLU A 185 8.12 9.56 20.15
CA GLU A 185 7.67 10.78 19.45
C GLU A 185 6.25 10.63 18.87
N SER A 186 5.86 9.44 18.42
CA SER A 186 4.55 9.20 17.78
C SER A 186 3.36 9.43 18.70
N LYS A 187 3.56 9.37 20.03
CA LYS A 187 2.54 9.72 21.03
C LYS A 187 2.06 11.16 20.90
N TYR A 188 2.89 12.03 20.32
CA TYR A 188 2.61 13.44 20.09
C TYR A 188 2.17 13.74 18.65
N PHE A 189 2.00 12.74 17.80
CA PHE A 189 1.57 12.95 16.40
C PHE A 189 0.09 13.30 16.31
N SER A 190 -0.24 14.09 15.30
CA SER A 190 -1.60 14.55 15.06
C SER A 190 -2.23 13.87 13.85
N ARG A 191 -3.52 13.53 13.93
CA ARG A 191 -4.34 13.28 12.74
C ARG A 191 -4.80 14.64 12.18
N TYR A 192 -4.56 14.87 10.89
CA TYR A 192 -4.96 16.11 10.23
C TYR A 192 -6.34 15.95 9.59
N LYS A 193 -7.12 17.04 9.56
CA LYS A 193 -8.45 17.10 8.91
C LYS A 193 -8.35 17.80 7.56
N PHE A 194 -9.08 17.31 6.57
CA PHE A 194 -9.10 17.82 5.19
C PHE A 194 -10.48 17.68 4.56
N GLN A 195 -10.78 18.42 3.49
CA GLN A 195 -12.06 18.32 2.79
C GLN A 195 -11.99 17.28 1.66
N LEU A 196 -12.98 16.39 1.61
CA LEU A 196 -13.18 15.44 0.52
C LEU A 196 -14.68 15.37 0.18
N PHE A 197 -15.05 15.70 -1.06
CA PHE A 197 -16.45 15.79 -1.53
C PHE A 197 -17.34 16.63 -0.59
N ASP A 198 -16.88 17.85 -0.28
CA ASP A 198 -17.52 18.80 0.65
C ASP A 198 -17.75 18.28 2.09
N ARG A 199 -17.18 17.12 2.46
CA ARG A 199 -17.16 16.60 3.84
C ARG A 199 -15.79 16.80 4.46
N THR A 200 -15.75 17.25 5.71
CA THR A 200 -14.52 17.26 6.51
C THR A 200 -14.24 15.85 6.99
N VAL A 201 -13.12 15.27 6.57
CA VAL A 201 -12.65 13.94 6.97
C VAL A 201 -11.32 14.07 7.73
N GLU A 202 -10.96 13.03 8.47
CA GLU A 202 -9.72 12.96 9.25
C GLU A 202 -8.77 11.89 8.69
N SER A 203 -7.47 12.11 8.83
CA SER A 203 -6.45 11.14 8.42
C SER A 203 -6.57 9.82 9.20
N PRO A 204 -6.67 8.66 8.50
CA PRO A 204 -6.72 7.35 9.15
C PRO A 204 -5.36 6.87 9.69
N HIS A 205 -4.33 7.72 9.68
CA HIS A 205 -3.03 7.54 10.35
C HIS A 205 -2.59 8.87 11.00
N SER A 206 -1.72 8.82 12.01
CA SER A 206 -1.15 10.02 12.64
C SER A 206 0.20 10.39 12.01
N ALA A 207 0.55 11.68 12.03
CA ALA A 207 1.82 12.15 11.47
C ALA A 207 2.37 13.41 12.15
N SER A 208 3.67 13.64 11.95
CA SER A 208 4.38 14.89 12.23
C SER A 208 5.36 15.22 11.09
N VAL A 209 5.72 16.50 10.95
CA VAL A 209 6.74 16.97 9.99
C VAL A 209 8.01 17.34 10.75
N TYR A 210 9.15 16.92 10.23
CA TYR A 210 10.47 17.17 10.80
C TYR A 210 11.29 18.05 9.87
N VAL A 211 12.04 18.98 10.45
CA VAL A 211 12.93 19.97 9.80
C VAL A 211 14.25 20.09 10.55
N SER A 212 15.28 20.68 9.94
CA SER A 212 16.64 20.68 10.47
C SER A 212 16.85 21.71 11.58
N THR A 213 16.31 22.93 11.43
CA THR A 213 16.59 24.06 12.34
C THR A 213 15.36 24.62 13.07
N PRO A 214 15.55 25.34 14.21
CA PRO A 214 14.47 26.09 14.86
C PRO A 214 13.87 27.21 13.98
N GLU A 215 14.70 27.76 13.09
CA GLU A 215 14.30 28.76 12.07
C GLU A 215 13.33 28.12 11.08
N GLU A 216 13.66 26.95 10.55
CA GLU A 216 12.79 26.18 9.66
C GLU A 216 11.51 25.73 10.37
N TYR A 217 11.56 25.38 11.67
CA TYR A 217 10.35 25.08 12.44
C TYR A 217 9.38 26.26 12.44
N ARG A 218 9.90 27.49 12.63
CA ARG A 218 9.09 28.72 12.55
C ARG A 218 8.56 28.95 11.13
N GLN A 219 9.38 28.77 10.10
CA GLN A 219 8.95 28.89 8.70
C GLN A 219 7.90 27.86 8.31
N HIS A 220 8.10 26.58 8.62
CA HIS A 220 7.14 25.52 8.26
C HIS A 220 5.81 25.66 9.00
N THR A 221 5.81 26.25 10.21
CA THR A 221 4.59 26.51 10.99
C THR A 221 3.84 27.76 10.51
N SER A 222 4.49 28.71 9.81
CA SER A 222 3.90 30.02 9.45
C SER A 222 3.83 30.35 7.95
N GLU A 223 4.62 29.68 7.11
CA GLU A 223 4.77 29.95 5.68
C GLU A 223 4.42 28.73 4.80
N TYR A 224 4.77 27.52 5.21
CA TYR A 224 4.49 26.29 4.45
C TYR A 224 3.09 25.76 4.73
N THR A 225 2.31 25.51 3.68
CA THR A 225 0.96 24.95 3.77
C THR A 225 0.91 23.53 3.22
N TYR A 226 0.29 22.62 3.96
CA TYR A 226 0.18 21.21 3.59
C TYR A 226 -1.27 20.81 3.49
N GLY A 227 -1.75 20.53 2.27
CA GLY A 227 -3.18 20.51 2.04
C GLY A 227 -3.84 21.85 2.43
N GLY A 228 -3.21 22.97 2.05
CA GLY A 228 -3.75 24.32 2.21
C GLY A 228 -3.94 24.82 3.65
N THR A 229 -3.50 24.07 4.66
CA THR A 229 -3.45 24.50 6.07
C THR A 229 -2.01 24.54 6.58
N TYR A 230 -1.72 25.45 7.50
CA TYR A 230 -0.46 25.44 8.24
C TYR A 230 -0.50 24.30 9.26
N ARG A 231 0.61 23.58 9.44
CA ARG A 231 0.72 22.52 10.46
C ARG A 231 1.26 23.12 11.74
N SER A 232 0.53 22.95 12.84
CA SER A 232 0.97 23.30 14.20
C SER A 232 1.95 22.28 14.80
N ASN A 233 2.02 21.07 14.25
CA ASN A 233 2.85 19.97 14.73
C ASN A 233 4.01 19.72 13.75
N VAL A 234 4.92 20.69 13.69
CA VAL A 234 6.26 20.54 13.11
C VAL A 234 7.22 20.27 14.28
N ARG A 235 8.30 19.53 14.04
CA ARG A 235 9.30 19.14 15.04
C ARG A 235 10.70 19.31 14.44
N GLN A 236 11.72 19.42 15.28
CA GLN A 236 13.10 19.34 14.81
C GLN A 236 13.54 17.89 14.67
N ILE A 237 14.42 17.60 13.71
CA ILE A 237 15.00 16.28 13.52
C ILE A 237 15.64 15.76 14.81
N THR A 238 15.34 14.51 15.15
CA THR A 238 15.84 13.85 16.35
C THR A 238 17.26 13.29 16.16
N PRO A 239 18.01 12.99 17.24
CA PRO A 239 19.36 12.46 17.15
C PRO A 239 19.50 11.21 16.28
N HIS A 240 18.61 10.20 16.42
CA HIS A 240 18.70 9.01 15.58
C HIS A 240 18.27 9.26 14.14
N MET A 241 17.28 10.13 13.88
CA MET A 241 16.93 10.54 12.50
C MET A 241 18.11 11.25 11.81
N GLN A 242 18.79 12.14 12.52
CA GLN A 242 19.96 12.85 11.99
C GLN A 242 21.10 11.88 11.70
N ALA A 243 21.39 10.96 12.62
CA ALA A 243 22.45 9.95 12.47
C ALA A 243 22.28 9.01 11.26
N VAL A 244 21.04 8.76 10.80
CA VAL A 244 20.79 7.94 9.59
C VAL A 244 20.70 8.77 8.30
N SER A 245 20.47 10.08 8.39
CA SER A 245 20.16 10.92 7.23
C SER A 245 21.30 10.97 6.20
N ALA A 246 22.56 10.95 6.64
CA ALA A 246 23.71 10.90 5.73
C ALA A 246 23.75 9.60 4.90
N LYS A 247 23.35 8.47 5.48
CA LYS A 247 23.26 7.20 4.76
C LYS A 247 22.09 7.21 3.78
N VAL A 248 20.93 7.73 4.21
CA VAL A 248 19.75 7.89 3.34
C VAL A 248 20.08 8.77 2.14
N GLN A 249 20.69 9.95 2.34
CA GLN A 249 21.10 10.85 1.25
C GLN A 249 22.01 10.14 0.25
N ARG A 250 23.10 9.52 0.72
CA ARG A 250 24.04 8.83 -0.17
C ARG A 250 23.35 7.76 -1.00
N THR A 251 22.63 6.84 -0.34
CA THR A 251 21.96 5.73 -1.04
C THR A 251 20.85 6.19 -1.98
N VAL A 252 20.10 7.24 -1.66
CA VAL A 252 19.11 7.81 -2.59
C VAL A 252 19.80 8.37 -3.83
N ASN A 253 20.92 9.10 -3.69
CA ASN A 253 21.67 9.62 -4.84
C ASN A 253 22.32 8.50 -5.67
N ASP A 254 22.91 7.49 -5.04
CA ASP A 254 23.46 6.30 -5.71
C ASP A 254 22.38 5.60 -6.56
N GLU A 255 21.19 5.41 -6.00
CA GLU A 255 20.04 4.81 -6.70
C GLU A 255 19.49 5.69 -7.82
N VAL A 256 19.45 7.02 -7.65
CA VAL A 256 19.06 7.95 -8.72
C VAL A 256 20.05 7.88 -9.88
N TYR A 257 21.35 7.89 -9.61
CA TYR A 257 22.39 7.75 -10.63
C TYR A 257 22.28 6.40 -11.36
N HIS A 258 22.10 5.30 -10.60
CA HIS A 258 21.89 3.97 -11.17
C HIS A 258 20.61 3.92 -12.03
N ARG A 259 19.50 4.50 -11.57
CA ARG A 259 18.23 4.57 -12.30
C ARG A 259 18.37 5.30 -13.63
N ILE A 260 18.99 6.48 -13.61
CA ILE A 260 19.29 7.28 -14.81
C ILE A 260 20.08 6.42 -15.81
N LYS A 261 21.20 5.84 -15.37
CA LYS A 261 22.12 5.08 -16.22
C LYS A 261 21.50 3.81 -16.83
N THR A 262 20.56 3.16 -16.15
CA THR A 262 20.09 1.81 -16.54
C THR A 262 18.63 1.73 -16.99
N PHE A 263 17.77 2.69 -16.64
CA PHE A 263 16.35 2.68 -16.99
C PHE A 263 15.90 3.85 -17.87
N TYR A 264 16.59 5.00 -17.85
CA TYR A 264 16.17 6.17 -18.60
C TYR A 264 16.76 6.21 -20.02
N PRO A 265 16.05 6.82 -21.01
CA PRO A 265 16.53 6.90 -22.38
C PRO A 265 17.91 7.56 -22.47
N GLY A 266 18.82 6.95 -23.24
CA GLY A 266 20.19 7.46 -23.42
C GLY A 266 21.11 7.36 -22.18
N GLY A 267 20.60 6.92 -21.02
CA GLY A 267 21.31 7.06 -19.75
C GLY A 267 21.27 8.48 -19.20
N GLU A 268 20.30 9.30 -19.62
CA GLU A 268 20.17 10.72 -19.28
C GLU A 268 19.01 10.98 -18.30
N LYS A 269 19.06 12.13 -17.60
CA LYS A 269 17.99 12.55 -16.69
C LYS A 269 16.69 12.82 -17.45
N LEU A 270 15.54 12.65 -16.79
CA LEU A 270 14.26 13.02 -17.39
C LEU A 270 14.12 14.54 -17.48
N LYS A 271 13.38 15.03 -18.48
CA LYS A 271 12.96 16.43 -18.54
C LYS A 271 12.26 16.85 -17.24
N TYR A 272 12.67 18.02 -16.72
CA TYR A 272 12.31 18.61 -15.43
C TYR A 272 12.94 17.93 -14.20
N GLN A 273 13.78 16.91 -14.35
CA GLN A 273 14.53 16.33 -13.25
C GLN A 273 15.76 17.19 -12.93
N SER A 274 15.91 17.55 -11.66
CA SER A 274 17.08 18.27 -11.15
C SER A 274 18.36 17.42 -11.30
N PRO A 275 19.46 17.95 -11.84
CA PRO A 275 20.76 17.27 -11.93
C PRO A 275 21.60 17.40 -10.65
N LYS A 276 21.22 18.32 -9.75
CA LYS A 276 21.86 18.56 -8.45
C LYS A 276 21.64 17.37 -7.52
N GLU A 277 22.59 17.15 -6.60
CA GLU A 277 22.48 16.14 -5.53
C GLU A 277 21.18 16.32 -4.73
N TRP A 278 20.45 15.23 -4.50
CA TRP A 278 19.25 15.21 -3.67
C TRP A 278 19.62 15.36 -2.19
N MET A 279 19.08 16.38 -1.53
CA MET A 279 19.40 16.72 -0.13
C MET A 279 18.12 16.70 0.73
N PRO A 280 17.97 15.76 1.67
CA PRO A 280 16.77 15.72 2.50
C PRO A 280 16.79 16.85 3.53
N ASN A 281 15.81 17.76 3.44
CA ASN A 281 15.64 18.90 4.36
C ASN A 281 14.23 18.99 4.97
N ALA A 282 13.33 18.07 4.58
CA ALA A 282 12.05 17.87 5.23
C ALA A 282 11.75 16.37 5.35
N ALA A 283 11.14 15.92 6.45
CA ALA A 283 10.73 14.53 6.63
C ALA A 283 9.31 14.43 7.18
N PHE A 284 8.50 13.55 6.61
CA PHE A 284 7.16 13.25 7.07
C PHE A 284 7.19 11.91 7.78
N VAL A 285 7.11 11.95 9.12
CA VAL A 285 7.04 10.72 9.91
C VAL A 285 5.56 10.39 10.12
N ASN A 286 5.15 9.24 9.59
CA ASN A 286 3.80 8.72 9.68
C ASN A 286 3.80 7.50 10.60
N CYS A 287 2.88 7.46 11.55
CA CYS A 287 2.62 6.33 12.42
C CYS A 287 1.30 5.67 12.01
N TYR A 288 1.37 4.37 11.72
CA TYR A 288 0.24 3.52 11.41
C TYR A 288 0.05 2.54 12.56
N ASP A 289 -0.84 2.86 13.49
CA ASP A 289 -1.11 2.05 14.68
C ASP A 289 -2.15 0.96 14.40
N GLY A 290 -1.66 -0.21 14.02
CA GLY A 290 -2.49 -1.38 13.72
C GLY A 290 -2.87 -1.57 12.25
N PRO A 291 -3.59 -2.66 11.94
CA PRO A 291 -3.82 -3.11 10.56
C PRO A 291 -4.79 -2.22 9.77
N ALA A 292 -5.74 -1.54 10.44
CA ALA A 292 -6.76 -0.73 9.79
C ALA A 292 -6.26 0.63 9.28
N GLU A 293 -5.22 1.20 9.92
CA GLU A 293 -4.67 2.49 9.53
C GLU A 293 -4.03 2.45 8.16
N SER A 294 -4.23 3.49 7.34
CA SER A 294 -3.94 3.43 5.91
C SER A 294 -3.69 4.82 5.33
N VAL A 295 -3.30 4.88 4.05
CA VAL A 295 -3.39 6.09 3.24
C VAL A 295 -3.84 5.72 1.84
N GLY A 296 -4.89 6.37 1.35
CA GLY A 296 -5.47 6.08 0.03
C GLY A 296 -4.57 6.47 -1.14
N TYR A 297 -4.95 6.07 -2.35
CA TYR A 297 -4.17 6.32 -3.56
C TYR A 297 -3.97 7.82 -3.87
N HIS A 298 -2.73 8.29 -3.70
CA HIS A 298 -2.32 9.67 -3.94
C HIS A 298 -0.98 9.74 -4.69
N SER A 299 -0.57 10.95 -5.03
CA SER A 299 0.79 11.31 -5.42
C SER A 299 1.24 12.40 -4.44
N ASP A 300 2.53 12.52 -4.16
CA ASP A 300 3.04 13.52 -3.22
C ASP A 300 2.75 14.96 -3.68
N GLU A 301 2.57 15.89 -2.73
CA GLU A 301 2.25 17.28 -3.05
C GLU A 301 3.49 18.01 -3.59
N LEU A 302 3.49 18.31 -4.89
CA LEU A 302 4.65 18.84 -5.61
C LEU A 302 5.00 20.31 -5.28
N THR A 303 4.17 21.03 -4.52
CA THR A 303 4.26 22.49 -4.29
C THR A 303 5.67 22.98 -3.93
N TYR A 304 6.37 22.27 -3.04
CA TYR A 304 7.72 22.62 -2.57
C TYR A 304 8.82 21.67 -3.08
N LEU A 305 8.42 20.49 -3.56
CA LEU A 305 9.30 19.48 -4.15
C LEU A 305 9.73 19.86 -5.58
N GLY A 306 8.81 20.46 -6.33
CA GLY A 306 8.96 20.70 -7.76
C GLY A 306 8.53 19.50 -8.63
N PRO A 307 8.71 19.64 -9.97
CA PRO A 307 8.48 18.55 -10.91
C PRO A 307 9.49 17.41 -10.70
N ARG A 308 9.12 16.17 -11.09
CA ARG A 308 10.03 15.01 -11.14
C ARG A 308 10.76 14.70 -9.83
N ALA A 309 10.05 14.90 -8.71
CA ALA A 309 10.60 14.81 -7.36
C ALA A 309 11.02 13.38 -6.94
N ILE A 310 12.24 13.27 -6.40
CA ILE A 310 12.75 12.06 -5.74
C ILE A 310 12.34 12.05 -4.26
N ILE A 311 11.93 10.90 -3.75
CA ILE A 311 11.49 10.72 -2.36
C ILE A 311 12.13 9.45 -1.77
N GLY A 312 12.77 9.57 -0.62
CA GLY A 312 13.31 8.42 0.13
C GLY A 312 12.41 8.05 1.29
N SER A 313 11.94 6.81 1.39
CA SER A 313 10.98 6.37 2.42
C SER A 313 11.51 5.20 3.23
N LEU A 314 11.90 5.45 4.48
CA LEU A 314 12.39 4.42 5.41
C LEU A 314 11.24 3.87 6.26
N SER A 315 11.04 2.55 6.22
CA SER A 315 10.00 1.82 6.97
C SER A 315 10.59 1.10 8.17
N LEU A 316 9.93 1.22 9.33
CA LEU A 316 10.32 0.59 10.60
C LEU A 316 9.09 0.03 11.32
N GLY A 317 9.27 -1.02 12.12
CA GLY A 317 8.18 -1.69 12.83
C GLY A 317 7.47 -2.72 11.95
N VAL A 318 6.14 -2.82 12.04
CA VAL A 318 5.39 -3.88 11.34
C VAL A 318 5.42 -3.73 9.81
N GLU A 319 5.47 -4.86 9.11
CA GLU A 319 5.38 -4.90 7.65
C GLU A 319 4.01 -4.41 7.16
N ARG A 320 3.99 -3.59 6.11
CA ARG A 320 2.76 -3.18 5.41
C ARG A 320 2.94 -3.15 3.90
N GLU A 321 1.82 -3.32 3.20
CA GLU A 321 1.76 -3.25 1.74
C GLU A 321 1.74 -1.79 1.24
N PHE A 322 2.78 -1.40 0.51
CA PHE A 322 2.81 -0.19 -0.30
C PHE A 322 2.34 -0.51 -1.71
N ARG A 323 1.11 -0.10 -2.03
CA ARG A 323 0.50 -0.39 -3.33
C ARG A 323 0.68 0.76 -4.30
N VAL A 324 1.18 0.49 -5.49
CA VAL A 324 1.28 1.44 -6.60
C VAL A 324 0.33 1.07 -7.74
N ARG A 325 -0.11 2.05 -8.52
CA ARG A 325 -0.84 1.86 -9.79
C ARG A 325 -0.51 2.97 -10.78
N ARG A 326 -0.50 2.64 -12.07
CA ARG A 326 -0.27 3.63 -13.13
C ARG A 326 -1.45 4.57 -13.28
N ILE A 327 -1.17 5.79 -13.68
CA ILE A 327 -2.17 6.74 -14.12
C ILE A 327 -2.32 6.61 -15.63
N VAL A 328 -3.52 6.18 -16.05
CA VAL A 328 -3.90 6.00 -17.45
C VAL A 328 -4.95 7.06 -17.80
N PRO A 329 -4.70 7.93 -18.79
CA PRO A 329 -5.67 8.91 -19.30
C PRO A 329 -6.97 8.26 -19.79
N SER A 330 -8.09 8.95 -19.58
CA SER A 330 -9.34 8.73 -20.32
C SER A 330 -9.26 9.46 -21.67
N ASN A 331 -9.95 8.96 -22.70
CA ASN A 331 -10.11 9.71 -23.97
C ASN A 331 -11.43 10.50 -23.96
N ASP A 332 -12.15 10.49 -22.85
CA ASP A 332 -13.61 10.52 -22.86
C ASP A 332 -14.14 11.96 -22.66
N ASP A 333 -13.40 12.95 -23.19
CA ASP A 333 -13.50 14.39 -22.89
C ASP A 333 -13.75 15.26 -24.16
N GLU A 334 -14.12 14.66 -25.31
CA GLU A 334 -14.46 15.39 -26.55
C GLU A 334 -15.92 15.89 -26.59
N GLU A 335 -16.90 15.15 -26.05
CA GLU A 335 -18.31 15.58 -26.01
C GLU A 335 -18.99 15.22 -24.68
N THR A 336 -19.11 16.18 -23.77
CA THR A 336 -20.14 16.14 -22.70
C THR A 336 -20.48 17.54 -22.20
N SER A 337 -20.96 18.38 -23.11
CA SER A 337 -21.63 19.63 -22.77
C SER A 337 -22.84 19.82 -23.68
N GLN A 338 -24.03 19.66 -23.09
CA GLN A 338 -25.36 19.66 -23.74
C GLN A 338 -25.61 18.38 -24.55
N SER A 339 -26.73 17.66 -24.42
CA SER A 339 -28.02 17.99 -23.81
C SER A 339 -28.62 16.83 -22.98
N GLU A 340 -29.23 17.16 -21.85
CA GLU A 340 -30.22 16.26 -21.23
C GLU A 340 -31.52 16.33 -22.07
N LYS A 341 -31.98 15.19 -22.62
CA LYS A 341 -33.40 14.87 -22.82
C LYS A 341 -33.65 13.41 -23.24
N ASP A 342 -34.29 12.69 -22.32
CA ASP A 342 -35.33 11.67 -22.50
C ASP A 342 -35.08 10.36 -23.31
N THR A 343 -35.19 9.26 -22.56
CA THR A 343 -35.72 7.91 -22.95
C THR A 343 -34.79 6.87 -23.66
N PRO A 344 -35.05 5.54 -23.56
CA PRO A 344 -34.04 4.65 -22.96
C PRO A 344 -33.73 3.33 -23.70
N ALA A 345 -32.48 2.84 -23.59
CA ALA A 345 -32.11 1.42 -23.53
C ALA A 345 -30.58 1.26 -23.38
N PRO A 346 -30.05 0.25 -22.65
CA PRO A 346 -28.64 -0.09 -22.68
C PRO A 346 -28.27 -0.80 -24.00
N GLN A 347 -27.88 -0.03 -25.00
CA GLN A 347 -27.24 -0.56 -26.22
C GLN A 347 -25.95 -1.32 -25.85
N PRO A 348 -25.67 -2.50 -26.44
CA PRO A 348 -24.46 -3.25 -26.12
C PRO A 348 -23.21 -2.55 -26.67
N GLU A 349 -22.44 -1.93 -25.77
CA GLU A 349 -21.09 -1.39 -25.99
C GLU A 349 -20.28 -2.19 -27.02
N PRO A 350 -19.77 -1.56 -28.11
CA PRO A 350 -19.11 -2.26 -29.20
C PRO A 350 -17.85 -3.00 -28.72
N LYS A 351 -17.56 -4.17 -29.31
CA LYS A 351 -16.47 -5.06 -28.84
C LYS A 351 -15.11 -4.36 -28.74
N GLN A 352 -14.84 -3.34 -29.57
CA GLN A 352 -13.61 -2.55 -29.51
C GLN A 352 -13.54 -1.59 -28.30
N SER A 353 -14.65 -0.98 -27.85
CA SER A 353 -14.65 -0.14 -26.64
C SER A 353 -14.38 -1.00 -25.40
N ARG A 354 -15.00 -2.19 -25.32
CA ARG A 354 -14.77 -3.16 -24.23
C ARG A 354 -13.30 -3.59 -24.14
N VAL A 355 -12.70 -4.05 -25.23
CA VAL A 355 -11.28 -4.45 -25.25
C VAL A 355 -10.34 -3.28 -24.88
N ALA A 356 -10.62 -2.06 -25.36
CA ALA A 356 -9.86 -0.88 -24.94
C ALA A 356 -10.04 -0.56 -23.45
N SER A 357 -11.25 -0.71 -22.91
CA SER A 357 -11.55 -0.50 -21.49
C SER A 357 -10.88 -1.54 -20.58
N ASP A 358 -10.80 -2.79 -21.00
CA ASP A 358 -10.15 -3.86 -20.25
C ASP A 358 -8.63 -3.72 -20.29
N VAL A 359 -8.03 -3.38 -21.43
CA VAL A 359 -6.59 -3.06 -21.53
C VAL A 359 -6.22 -1.83 -20.68
N ARG A 360 -7.08 -0.79 -20.63
CA ARG A 360 -6.90 0.35 -19.71
C ARG A 360 -6.97 -0.10 -18.25
N ALA A 361 -7.93 -0.94 -17.89
CA ALA A 361 -8.13 -1.39 -16.51
C ALA A 361 -7.03 -2.36 -16.04
N ASP A 362 -6.51 -3.22 -16.93
CA ASP A 362 -5.32 -4.05 -16.70
C ASP A 362 -4.07 -3.18 -16.50
N ALA A 363 -3.89 -2.14 -17.32
CA ALA A 363 -2.80 -1.17 -17.16
C ALA A 363 -2.93 -0.29 -15.89
N GLN A 364 -4.13 -0.15 -15.34
CA GLN A 364 -4.40 0.46 -14.02
C GLN A 364 -4.36 -0.55 -12.86
N GLY A 365 -4.05 -1.82 -13.12
CA GLY A 365 -3.98 -2.86 -12.10
C GLY A 365 -2.94 -2.55 -11.02
N GLN A 366 -3.16 -3.10 -9.82
CA GLN A 366 -2.41 -2.74 -8.63
C GLN A 366 -1.15 -3.60 -8.50
N ILE A 367 -0.03 -2.98 -8.15
CA ILE A 367 1.20 -3.65 -7.76
C ILE A 367 1.39 -3.41 -6.26
N SER A 368 1.64 -4.45 -5.48
CA SER A 368 1.93 -4.36 -4.05
C SER A 368 3.41 -4.64 -3.79
N ILE A 369 4.07 -3.72 -3.11
CA ILE A 369 5.46 -3.83 -2.65
C ILE A 369 5.39 -4.01 -1.13
N HIS A 370 5.97 -5.11 -0.64
CA HIS A 370 6.02 -5.39 0.79
C HIS A 370 7.13 -4.55 1.45
N LEU A 371 6.78 -3.75 2.46
CA LEU A 371 7.72 -2.91 3.21
C LEU A 371 7.94 -3.46 4.63
N PRO A 372 8.84 -4.44 4.81
CA PRO A 372 9.19 -4.98 6.13
C PRO A 372 9.96 -3.95 6.97
N HIS A 373 10.18 -4.28 8.25
CA HIS A 373 11.07 -3.54 9.13
C HIS A 373 12.42 -3.25 8.45
N ASN A 374 12.94 -2.03 8.61
CA ASN A 374 14.24 -1.60 8.12
C ASN A 374 14.39 -1.74 6.59
N SER A 375 13.37 -1.31 5.85
CA SER A 375 13.42 -1.19 4.38
C SER A 375 13.41 0.26 3.93
N LEU A 376 14.36 0.63 3.06
CA LEU A 376 14.38 1.92 2.36
C LEU A 376 13.76 1.73 0.97
N LEU A 377 12.72 2.50 0.67
CA LEU A 377 12.11 2.59 -0.65
C LEU A 377 12.47 3.95 -1.28
N VAL A 378 13.14 3.95 -2.42
CA VAL A 378 13.40 5.15 -3.23
C VAL A 378 12.31 5.25 -4.29
N MET A 379 11.52 6.33 -4.29
CA MET A 379 10.61 6.68 -5.38
C MET A 379 11.34 7.59 -6.36
N HIS A 380 11.46 7.13 -7.61
CA HIS A 380 12.18 7.80 -8.69
C HIS A 380 11.35 8.87 -9.40
N ALA A 381 12.00 9.63 -10.27
CA ALA A 381 11.52 10.90 -10.82
C ALA A 381 10.16 10.81 -11.53
N GLU A 382 9.79 9.65 -12.07
CA GLU A 382 8.52 9.45 -12.75
C GLU A 382 7.33 9.06 -11.84
N MET A 383 7.58 8.82 -10.54
CA MET A 383 6.59 8.28 -9.62
C MET A 383 5.38 9.19 -9.41
N GLN A 384 5.59 10.49 -9.17
CA GLN A 384 4.49 11.37 -8.74
C GLN A 384 3.61 11.84 -9.92
N GLU A 385 4.19 11.95 -11.12
CA GLU A 385 3.47 12.32 -12.34
C GLU A 385 2.69 11.14 -12.96
N GLU A 386 3.27 9.93 -12.94
CA GLU A 386 2.78 8.81 -13.75
C GLU A 386 2.13 7.69 -12.93
N TRP A 387 2.29 7.70 -11.61
CA TRP A 387 1.76 6.69 -10.70
C TRP A 387 1.06 7.30 -9.48
N LYS A 388 0.29 6.47 -8.78
CA LYS A 388 -0.25 6.75 -7.45
C LYS A 388 0.13 5.63 -6.49
N HIS A 389 0.40 5.98 -5.25
CA HIS A 389 0.70 5.05 -4.17
C HIS A 389 -0.27 5.15 -2.99
N ALA A 390 -0.32 4.07 -2.21
CA ALA A 390 -1.18 3.90 -1.04
C ALA A 390 -0.49 2.97 -0.01
N ILE A 391 -0.79 3.13 1.27
CA ILE A 391 -0.62 2.06 2.26
C ILE A 391 -2.00 1.43 2.46
N ALA A 392 -2.17 0.18 2.04
CA ALA A 392 -3.46 -0.49 2.10
C ALA A 392 -3.78 -0.94 3.54
N PRO A 393 -5.05 -0.85 3.99
CA PRO A 393 -5.47 -1.50 5.23
C PRO A 393 -5.32 -3.03 5.09
N ALA A 394 -4.95 -3.68 6.18
CA ALA A 394 -4.87 -5.13 6.29
C ALA A 394 -5.99 -5.66 7.20
N GLN A 395 -6.29 -6.96 7.10
CA GLN A 395 -7.17 -7.63 8.07
C GLN A 395 -6.38 -7.98 9.34
N THR A 396 -5.16 -8.48 9.16
CA THR A 396 -4.20 -8.85 10.20
C THR A 396 -2.81 -8.38 9.82
N VAL A 397 -1.93 -8.24 10.81
CA VAL A 397 -0.49 -7.99 10.64
C VAL A 397 0.29 -8.86 11.61
N SER A 398 1.49 -9.30 11.23
CA SER A 398 2.39 -10.06 12.10
C SER A 398 3.10 -9.11 13.07
N PRO A 399 2.89 -9.17 14.40
CA PRO A 399 3.45 -8.19 15.33
C PRO A 399 4.99 -8.14 15.28
N HIS A 400 5.54 -6.93 15.27
CA HIS A 400 6.98 -6.69 15.36
C HIS A 400 7.44 -6.68 16.83
N PRO A 401 8.57 -7.32 17.21
CA PRO A 401 8.97 -7.49 18.62
C PRO A 401 9.06 -6.21 19.46
N LEU A 402 9.40 -5.07 18.84
CA LEU A 402 9.56 -3.78 19.55
C LEU A 402 8.38 -2.83 19.41
N SER A 403 7.51 -3.01 18.41
CA SER A 403 6.44 -2.05 18.06
C SER A 403 5.04 -2.66 18.02
N GLY A 404 4.90 -3.96 18.30
CA GLY A 404 3.65 -4.68 18.18
C GLY A 404 3.07 -4.52 16.77
N ASN A 405 1.87 -3.97 16.68
CA ASN A 405 1.16 -3.75 15.42
C ASN A 405 1.42 -2.37 14.79
N CYS A 406 2.31 -1.56 15.38
CA CYS A 406 2.64 -0.22 14.89
C CYS A 406 3.74 -0.25 13.82
N ARG A 407 3.54 0.53 12.75
CA ARG A 407 4.55 0.85 11.72
C ARG A 407 4.86 2.35 11.76
N ILE A 408 6.14 2.66 11.85
CA ILE A 408 6.69 4.00 11.62
C ILE A 408 7.24 4.09 10.20
N ASN A 409 7.03 5.22 9.54
CA ASN A 409 7.58 5.49 8.21
C ASN A 409 8.10 6.92 8.13
N ILE A 410 9.37 7.09 7.81
CA ILE A 410 10.00 8.39 7.53
C ILE A 410 10.05 8.61 6.02
N THR A 411 9.22 9.52 5.50
CA THR A 411 9.27 9.97 4.10
C THR A 411 10.13 11.23 4.02
N TYR A 412 11.42 11.05 3.71
CA TYR A 412 12.37 12.12 3.44
C TYR A 412 12.08 12.79 2.10
N ARG A 413 12.15 14.11 2.09
CA ARG A 413 11.82 15.00 0.98
C ARG A 413 12.88 16.08 0.85
N TRP A 414 13.12 16.49 -0.40
CA TRP A 414 13.94 17.65 -0.71
C TRP A 414 13.03 18.79 -1.20
N TYR A 415 12.95 19.85 -0.43
CA TYR A 415 12.31 21.11 -0.82
C TYR A 415 13.33 22.04 -1.43
N ARG A 416 12.96 22.63 -2.56
CA ARG A 416 13.85 23.44 -3.38
C ARG A 416 13.65 24.92 -3.03
N ASP A 417 14.73 25.65 -2.80
CA ASP A 417 14.66 27.07 -2.38
C ASP A 417 13.94 27.95 -3.42
N SER A 418 14.09 27.62 -4.70
CA SER A 418 13.37 28.27 -5.81
C SER A 418 11.84 28.15 -5.73
N LEU A 419 11.34 27.17 -4.96
CA LEU A 419 9.93 26.86 -4.70
C LEU A 419 9.51 27.17 -3.25
N HIS A 420 10.35 27.84 -2.46
CA HIS A 420 9.98 28.37 -1.14
C HIS A 420 8.67 29.20 -1.23
N PRO A 421 7.74 29.15 -0.23
CA PRO A 421 6.45 29.87 -0.25
C PRO A 421 6.49 31.34 -0.70
N ARG A 422 7.52 32.11 -0.30
CA ARG A 422 7.81 33.48 -0.77
C ARG A 422 7.86 33.64 -2.30
N ASN A 423 8.32 32.61 -3.03
CA ASN A 423 8.51 32.59 -4.48
C ASN A 423 7.28 32.04 -5.22
N THR A 424 6.44 31.23 -4.57
CA THR A 424 5.31 30.57 -5.25
C THR A 424 4.11 31.50 -5.43
N PRO A 425 3.30 31.33 -6.48
CA PRO A 425 2.15 32.19 -6.73
C PRO A 425 1.12 32.14 -5.59
N ARG A 426 0.53 33.29 -5.26
CA ARG A 426 -0.63 33.36 -4.37
C ARG A 426 -1.93 33.43 -5.15
N CYS A 427 -2.94 32.77 -4.62
CA CYS A 427 -4.30 32.76 -5.14
C CYS A 427 -4.99 34.11 -4.92
N ARG A 428 -6.09 34.37 -5.66
CA ARG A 428 -6.94 35.56 -5.47
C ARG A 428 -7.52 35.70 -4.06
N CYS A 429 -7.60 34.60 -3.31
CA CYS A 429 -8.01 34.54 -1.90
C CYS A 429 -6.84 34.61 -0.89
N GLY A 430 -5.63 35.00 -1.32
CA GLY A 430 -4.46 35.20 -0.46
C GLY A 430 -3.69 33.94 -0.04
N MET A 431 -4.30 32.75 -0.14
CA MET A 431 -3.64 31.46 0.10
C MET A 431 -2.56 31.17 -0.95
N HIS A 432 -1.51 30.43 -0.58
CA HIS A 432 -0.55 29.88 -1.56
C HIS A 432 -1.28 29.01 -2.60
N ALA A 433 -0.90 29.14 -3.86
CA ALA A 433 -1.29 28.18 -4.88
C ALA A 433 -0.48 26.90 -4.71
N ILE A 434 -1.10 25.76 -5.00
CA ILE A 434 -0.43 24.46 -4.98
C ILE A 434 -0.02 24.04 -6.38
N LEU A 435 1.09 23.32 -6.50
CA LEU A 435 1.56 22.77 -7.77
C LEU A 435 0.92 21.40 -8.01
N ARG A 436 0.41 21.15 -9.22
CA ARG A 436 0.00 19.81 -9.67
C ARG A 436 0.51 19.52 -11.07
N CYS A 437 0.86 18.27 -11.33
CA CYS A 437 0.97 17.74 -12.68
C CYS A 437 -0.44 17.45 -13.25
N ALA A 438 -0.68 17.83 -14.50
CA ALA A 438 -1.86 17.45 -15.24
C ALA A 438 -1.73 16.00 -15.71
N GLN A 439 -2.68 15.16 -15.28
CA GLN A 439 -2.61 13.70 -15.43
C GLN A 439 -3.79 13.10 -16.23
N ARG A 440 -4.86 13.87 -16.44
CA ARG A 440 -6.15 13.37 -16.99
C ARG A 440 -6.23 13.45 -18.52
N LYS A 441 -6.16 14.66 -19.09
CA LYS A 441 -6.25 14.90 -20.53
C LYS A 441 -4.90 14.60 -21.19
N ARG A 442 -4.91 14.00 -22.38
CA ARG A 442 -3.70 13.52 -23.07
C ARG A 442 -2.83 14.67 -23.57
N GLU A 443 -3.45 15.76 -23.98
CA GLU A 443 -2.86 16.96 -24.60
C GLU A 443 -2.11 17.80 -23.56
N THR A 444 -2.58 17.77 -22.31
CA THR A 444 -1.97 18.49 -21.18
C THR A 444 -1.13 17.59 -20.28
N ARG A 445 -1.07 16.28 -20.55
CA ARG A 445 -0.39 15.30 -19.68
C ARG A 445 1.08 15.68 -19.48
N GLY A 446 1.53 15.72 -18.23
CA GLY A 446 2.91 16.08 -17.89
C GLY A 446 3.20 17.58 -17.87
N ARG A 447 2.21 18.44 -18.14
CA ARG A 447 2.30 19.89 -17.87
C ARG A 447 1.98 20.15 -16.41
N TYR A 448 2.60 21.17 -15.83
CA TYR A 448 2.39 21.56 -14.44
C TYR A 448 1.53 22.81 -14.33
N MET A 449 0.72 22.90 -13.28
CA MET A 449 -0.21 24.01 -13.06
C MET A 449 -0.25 24.42 -11.59
N TRP A 450 -0.25 25.73 -11.37
CA TRP A 450 -0.56 26.35 -10.09
C TRP A 450 -2.08 26.49 -9.96
N MET A 451 -2.66 26.02 -8.86
CA MET A 451 -4.10 26.09 -8.65
C MET A 451 -4.49 26.38 -7.20
N CYS A 452 -5.70 26.92 -7.00
CA CYS A 452 -6.24 27.19 -5.67
C CYS A 452 -6.57 25.91 -4.88
N TYR A 453 -5.96 25.73 -3.71
CA TYR A 453 -6.33 24.65 -2.78
C TYR A 453 -7.62 24.93 -1.99
N GLY A 454 -8.16 26.16 -2.04
CA GLY A 454 -9.20 26.62 -1.11
C GLY A 454 -10.48 25.78 -1.00
N GLY A 455 -10.84 24.95 -1.99
CA GLY A 455 -11.98 24.03 -1.89
C GLY A 455 -11.69 22.71 -1.18
N PHE A 456 -10.42 22.42 -0.88
CA PHE A 456 -9.97 21.23 -0.14
C PHE A 456 -9.62 21.55 1.33
N ALA A 457 -9.59 22.83 1.71
CA ALA A 457 -9.38 23.28 3.08
C ALA A 457 -10.73 23.43 3.81
N PRO A 458 -10.90 22.91 5.04
CA PRO A 458 -12.17 22.99 5.76
C PRO A 458 -12.70 24.42 5.91
N GLY A 459 -13.99 24.61 5.65
CA GLY A 459 -14.67 25.91 5.76
C GLY A 459 -14.29 26.95 4.71
N ARG A 460 -13.52 26.61 3.68
CA ARG A 460 -13.14 27.52 2.59
C ARG A 460 -13.71 27.08 1.24
N LYS A 461 -13.76 28.02 0.29
CA LYS A 461 -14.14 27.78 -1.10
C LYS A 461 -12.95 28.05 -2.02
N SER A 462 -12.90 27.39 -3.17
CA SER A 462 -11.90 27.68 -4.21
C SER A 462 -12.20 29.03 -4.86
N CYS A 463 -11.18 29.86 -5.08
CA CYS A 463 -11.30 31.13 -5.79
C CYS A 463 -11.12 31.00 -7.32
N GLY A 464 -11.03 29.78 -7.86
CA GLY A 464 -10.78 29.55 -9.29
C GLY A 464 -9.47 30.14 -9.81
N PHE A 465 -8.46 30.30 -8.95
CA PHE A 465 -7.11 30.62 -9.41
C PHE A 465 -6.50 29.40 -10.12
N PHE A 466 -5.97 29.65 -11.31
CA PHE A 466 -5.31 28.69 -12.19
C PHE A 466 -4.24 29.44 -13.00
N GLN A 467 -3.06 28.85 -13.13
CA GLN A 467 -1.98 29.35 -13.99
C GLN A 467 -1.14 28.15 -14.44
N TRP A 468 -0.75 28.08 -15.72
CA TRP A 468 0.26 27.10 -16.15
C TRP A 468 1.60 27.44 -15.50
N ALA A 469 2.29 26.44 -14.97
CA ALA A 469 3.63 26.57 -14.44
C ALA A 469 4.66 26.30 -15.54
N GLU A 470 5.69 27.13 -15.60
CA GLU A 470 6.80 27.01 -16.55
C GLU A 470 8.08 26.68 -15.79
N PHE A 471 8.80 25.68 -16.28
CA PHE A 471 10.01 25.14 -15.69
C PHE A 471 11.06 24.94 -16.79
N ASP A 472 12.32 25.17 -16.46
CA ASP A 472 13.45 24.78 -17.32
C ASP A 472 13.69 23.26 -17.29
N ASP A 473 14.69 22.75 -18.03
CA ASP A 473 14.93 21.31 -18.09
C ASP A 473 15.36 20.69 -16.74
N ASP A 474 15.91 21.49 -15.83
CA ASP A 474 16.31 21.09 -14.47
C ASP A 474 15.16 21.21 -13.46
N GLY A 475 13.97 21.57 -13.94
CA GLY A 475 12.78 21.72 -13.11
C GLY A 475 12.78 22.99 -12.27
N GLU A 476 13.67 23.95 -12.49
CA GLU A 476 13.64 25.25 -11.82
C GLU A 476 12.54 26.16 -12.42
N PRO A 477 11.78 26.89 -11.60
CA PRO A 477 10.66 27.69 -12.07
C PRO A 477 11.13 28.94 -12.84
N VAL A 478 10.56 29.15 -14.02
CA VAL A 478 10.86 30.32 -14.87
C VAL A 478 9.97 31.49 -14.43
N TRP A 479 10.51 32.39 -13.60
CA TRP A 479 9.78 33.57 -13.11
C TRP A 479 10.01 34.80 -14.00
N ASN A 480 8.92 35.41 -14.48
CA ASN A 480 8.94 36.70 -15.20
C ASN A 480 9.25 37.92 -14.30
N LYS A 481 9.53 37.69 -13.01
CA LYS A 481 9.99 38.70 -12.06
C LYS A 481 11.42 38.34 -11.65
N LYS A 482 12.30 39.34 -11.52
CA LYS A 482 13.53 39.16 -10.75
C LYS A 482 13.17 38.55 -9.40
N GLN A 483 13.75 37.40 -9.06
CA GLN A 483 13.72 36.92 -7.68
C GLN A 483 14.27 38.05 -6.81
N SER A 484 13.64 38.34 -5.67
CA SER A 484 14.18 39.33 -4.74
C SER A 484 15.54 38.84 -4.26
N GLU A 485 16.57 39.68 -4.41
CA GLU A 485 17.93 39.46 -3.86
C GLU A 485 17.97 39.48 -2.31
N ASP A 486 16.81 39.32 -1.66
CA ASP A 486 16.72 39.04 -0.24
C ASP A 486 17.33 37.69 0.04
N ASN A 487 18.33 37.68 0.93
CA ASN A 487 18.98 36.49 1.48
C ASN A 487 17.96 35.61 2.24
N ALA A 488 17.18 34.84 1.50
CA ALA A 488 16.27 33.84 2.03
C ALA A 488 17.09 32.78 2.78
N PRO A 489 16.70 32.39 4.01
CA PRO A 489 17.31 31.25 4.67
C PRO A 489 17.11 29.99 3.80
N ILE A 490 18.22 29.42 3.35
CA ILE A 490 18.26 28.14 2.63
C ILE A 490 17.80 27.05 3.60
N LEU A 491 16.88 26.19 3.17
CA LEU A 491 16.42 25.06 3.99
C LEU A 491 17.59 24.08 4.20
N ARG A 492 18.10 23.96 5.43
CA ARG A 492 19.31 23.19 5.69
C ARG A 492 19.08 21.70 5.52
N ASN A 493 20.10 21.04 4.99
CA ASN A 493 20.17 19.59 4.93
C ASN A 493 20.10 18.96 6.34
N PHE A 494 19.48 17.79 6.46
CA PHE A 494 19.56 16.98 7.68
C PHE A 494 20.97 16.45 7.94
N VAL A 495 21.79 16.32 6.89
CA VAL A 495 23.21 16.02 7.00
C VAL A 495 23.94 17.30 7.44
N VAL A 496 24.57 17.23 8.62
CA VAL A 496 25.47 18.28 9.11
C VAL A 496 26.79 18.19 8.33
N GLU A 497 27.30 19.34 7.90
CA GLU A 497 28.62 19.50 7.26
C GLU A 497 29.78 19.35 8.26
#